data_AF-A0A645D3B0-F1
#
_entry.id   AF-A0A645D3B0-F1
#
_cell.length_a   1.000
_cell.length_b   1.000
_cell.length_c   1.000
_cell.angle_alpha   90.00
_cell.angle_beta   90.00
_cell.angle_gamma   90.00
#
_symmetry.space_group_name_H-M   'P 1'
#
loop_
_entity.id
_entity.type
_entity.pdbx_description
1 polymer ?
#
loop_
_entity_poly.entity_id
_entity_poly.type
_entity_poly.pdbx_seq_one_letter_code
_entity_poly.pdbx_strand_id
1 'polypeptide(L)'
;MKTNFLFLLLLFPLMTFGQQFESIVDTTKLWSHMLVSPSWGGPPPNTATTNFVKFTTDTMPGSVQYKKVLSASDSAHLAWTLAGLIREDATGKVYYRNVQDTSEWLLYDFGAQVGDTVPVNISATVHVDMLVDSIDSVYIYNRFRKRILFENCYESWIEGIGSTCGMLESGHSNLVGAQDFLLCFYKNDTLLYSDSQFSFCYYNNVGLPETEETKVRLYPNPVSGTSVLSIENKFAMEHAIVEIYSIAGEKLRVMNINPDGKMIIDGSAFASGIYIYRLIIPDAEIVAGKFVVE
;
A
#
# COMPACT_ATOMS: atom_id res chain seq x y z
N MET A 1 -70.45 41.23 -24.76
CA MET A 1 -69.41 41.50 -23.74
C MET A 1 -68.29 40.48 -23.95
N LYS A 2 -67.10 40.93 -24.36
CA LYS A 2 -65.94 40.06 -24.59
C LYS A 2 -65.13 40.00 -23.30
N THR A 3 -65.14 38.87 -22.62
CA THR A 3 -64.38 38.65 -21.38
C THR A 3 -63.00 38.17 -21.76
N ASN A 4 -62.00 39.06 -21.72
CA ASN A 4 -60.60 38.70 -21.90
C ASN A 4 -60.10 38.01 -20.62
N PHE A 5 -59.79 36.72 -20.70
CA PHE A 5 -59.05 36.00 -19.66
C PHE A 5 -57.55 36.27 -19.87
N LEU A 6 -56.95 37.05 -18.98
CA LEU A 6 -55.50 37.29 -18.96
C LEU A 6 -54.85 36.11 -18.23
N PHE A 7 -54.16 35.24 -18.97
CA PHE A 7 -53.40 34.12 -18.40
C PHE A 7 -52.05 34.66 -17.88
N LEU A 8 -51.95 34.88 -16.57
CA LEU A 8 -50.71 35.31 -15.93
C LEU A 8 -49.78 34.09 -15.76
N LEU A 9 -48.78 33.96 -16.63
CA LEU A 9 -47.73 32.94 -16.51
C LEU A 9 -46.85 33.27 -15.29
N LEU A 10 -47.10 32.59 -14.17
CA LEU A 10 -46.23 32.56 -13.01
C LEU A 10 -44.96 31.76 -13.36
N LEU A 11 -43.90 32.48 -13.76
CA LEU A 11 -42.54 31.97 -13.80
C LEU A 11 -42.08 31.68 -12.37
N PHE A 12 -42.29 30.44 -11.90
CA PHE A 12 -41.60 29.94 -10.72
C PHE A 12 -40.10 29.89 -11.03
N PRO A 13 -39.23 30.54 -10.22
CA PRO A 13 -37.81 30.29 -10.32
C PRO A 13 -37.58 28.85 -9.85
N LEU A 14 -37.34 27.96 -10.81
CA LEU A 14 -36.71 26.67 -10.52
C LEU A 14 -35.36 27.01 -9.89
N MET A 15 -35.26 26.85 -8.57
CA MET A 15 -33.96 26.80 -7.91
C MET A 15 -33.26 25.57 -8.49
N THR A 16 -32.47 25.76 -9.54
CA THR A 16 -31.51 24.75 -9.96
C THR A 16 -30.49 24.70 -8.84
N PHE A 17 -30.62 23.68 -7.98
CA PHE A 17 -29.52 23.28 -7.14
C PHE A 17 -28.40 22.82 -8.09
N GLY A 18 -27.46 23.72 -8.38
CA GLY A 18 -26.17 23.29 -8.88
C GLY A 18 -25.64 22.26 -7.88
N GLN A 19 -25.20 21.10 -8.38
CA GLN A 19 -24.56 20.11 -7.51
C GLN A 19 -23.50 20.84 -6.68
N GLN A 20 -23.57 20.68 -5.37
CA GLN A 20 -22.58 21.27 -4.48
C GLN A 20 -21.23 20.64 -4.84
N PHE A 21 -20.40 21.43 -5.51
CA PHE A 21 -19.06 21.04 -5.92
C PHE A 21 -18.29 20.54 -4.68
N GLU A 22 -17.98 19.25 -4.64
CA GLU A 22 -17.22 18.66 -3.55
C GLU A 22 -15.74 18.68 -3.91
N SER A 23 -15.05 19.71 -3.43
CA SER A 23 -13.60 19.85 -3.56
C SER A 23 -12.89 18.55 -3.21
N ILE A 24 -12.02 18.09 -4.10
CA ILE A 24 -11.17 16.92 -3.84
C ILE A 24 -10.00 17.29 -2.92
N VAL A 25 -9.55 18.54 -2.96
CA VAL A 25 -8.44 19.07 -2.15
C VAL A 25 -8.95 19.49 -0.76
N ASP A 26 -9.39 18.50 0.01
CA ASP A 26 -10.00 18.64 1.34
C ASP A 26 -9.13 17.94 2.41
N THR A 27 -8.86 18.63 3.52
CA THR A 27 -8.00 18.13 4.62
C THR A 27 -8.65 17.03 5.46
N THR A 28 -9.94 16.78 5.29
CA THR A 28 -10.69 15.73 5.99
C THR A 28 -10.60 14.37 5.30
N LYS A 29 -9.93 14.30 4.15
CA LYS A 29 -9.88 13.14 3.29
C LYS A 29 -8.57 12.35 3.44
N LEU A 30 -8.68 11.04 3.31
CA LEU A 30 -7.57 10.09 3.35
C LEU A 30 -7.80 9.02 2.28
N TRP A 31 -6.76 8.72 1.51
CA TRP A 31 -6.77 7.69 0.48
C TRP A 31 -5.74 6.63 0.82
N SER A 32 -6.07 5.38 0.51
CA SER A 32 -5.13 4.27 0.48
C SER A 32 -5.07 3.75 -0.95
N HIS A 33 -3.87 3.68 -1.52
CA HIS A 33 -3.63 3.06 -2.81
C HIS A 33 -2.53 2.01 -2.71
N MET A 34 -2.61 0.99 -3.55
CA MET A 34 -1.65 -0.10 -3.63
C MET A 34 -0.96 -0.09 -4.97
N LEU A 35 0.37 -0.15 -4.94
CA LEU A 35 1.22 -0.43 -6.08
C LEU A 35 1.54 -1.93 -6.08
N VAL A 36 1.33 -2.59 -7.23
CA VAL A 36 1.77 -3.97 -7.47
C VAL A 36 2.85 -3.98 -8.55
N SER A 37 4.02 -4.55 -8.23
CA SER A 37 5.16 -4.62 -9.15
C SER A 37 5.91 -5.97 -9.01
N PRO A 38 6.20 -6.70 -10.10
CA PRO A 38 5.66 -6.48 -11.45
C PRO A 38 4.12 -6.52 -11.47
N SER A 39 3.48 -5.96 -12.50
CA SER A 39 2.02 -6.01 -12.66
C SER A 39 1.45 -7.43 -12.65
N TRP A 40 0.14 -7.59 -12.38
CA TRP A 40 -0.52 -8.89 -12.48
C TRP A 40 -0.50 -9.37 -13.94
N GLY A 41 0.35 -10.38 -14.23
CA GLY A 41 0.66 -10.83 -15.58
C GLY A 41 2.16 -10.73 -15.92
N GLY A 42 2.94 -10.00 -15.12
CA GLY A 42 4.40 -10.03 -15.12
C GLY A 42 4.96 -11.28 -14.42
N PRO A 43 6.29 -11.54 -14.53
CA PRO A 43 6.92 -12.69 -13.90
C PRO A 43 6.86 -12.58 -12.36
N PRO A 44 6.50 -13.65 -11.64
CA PRO A 44 6.51 -13.65 -10.17
C PRO A 44 7.95 -13.61 -9.61
N PRO A 45 8.15 -13.19 -8.34
CA PRO A 45 7.12 -12.80 -7.38
C PRO A 45 6.62 -11.37 -7.58
N ASN A 46 5.32 -11.16 -7.36
CA ASN A 46 4.72 -9.82 -7.32
C ASN A 46 4.85 -9.23 -5.92
N THR A 47 5.32 -7.99 -5.85
CA THR A 47 5.31 -7.18 -4.64
C THR A 47 4.10 -6.28 -4.62
N ALA A 48 3.51 -6.09 -3.45
CA ALA A 48 2.37 -5.24 -3.18
C ALA A 48 2.72 -4.33 -2.01
N THR A 49 2.68 -3.03 -2.24
CA THR A 49 2.92 -1.98 -1.23
C THR A 49 1.77 -1.01 -1.21
N THR A 50 1.27 -0.71 -0.02
CA THR A 50 0.22 0.29 0.17
C THR A 50 0.80 1.60 0.68
N ASN A 51 0.38 2.71 0.08
CA ASN A 51 0.63 4.04 0.57
C ASN A 51 -0.69 4.76 0.88
N PHE A 52 -0.64 5.56 1.93
CA PHE A 52 -1.71 6.45 2.33
C PHE A 52 -1.37 7.88 1.95
N VAL A 53 -2.37 8.63 1.49
CA VAL A 53 -2.22 10.04 1.12
C VAL A 53 -3.26 10.87 1.87
N LYS A 54 -2.86 12.01 2.43
CA LYS A 54 -3.77 13.01 3.00
C LYS A 54 -3.26 14.42 2.75
N PHE A 55 -4.14 15.40 2.93
CA PHE A 55 -3.80 16.81 2.79
C PHE A 55 -3.80 17.55 4.13
N THR A 56 -2.92 18.53 4.27
CA THR A 56 -2.89 19.41 5.45
C THR A 56 -2.99 20.88 5.05
N THR A 57 -2.98 21.76 6.04
CA THR A 57 -3.23 23.20 5.90
C THR A 57 -2.35 23.87 4.84
N ASP A 58 -2.80 25.06 4.44
CA ASP A 58 -2.22 25.78 3.32
C ASP A 58 -0.77 26.24 3.56
N THR A 59 -0.05 26.50 2.47
CA THR A 59 1.28 27.12 2.51
C THR A 59 1.21 28.63 2.77
N MET A 60 2.32 29.21 3.24
CA MET A 60 2.50 30.66 3.56
C MET A 60 1.99 31.63 2.46
N PRO A 61 1.76 32.92 2.78
CA PRO A 61 0.98 33.84 1.95
C PRO A 61 1.56 34.08 0.55
N GLY A 62 0.75 33.81 -0.46
CA GLY A 62 0.91 34.14 -1.88
C GLY A 62 -0.46 34.13 -2.57
N SER A 63 -0.54 34.48 -3.86
CA SER A 63 -1.82 34.50 -4.60
C SER A 63 -2.41 33.11 -4.84
N VAL A 64 -1.59 32.05 -4.76
CA VAL A 64 -2.01 30.67 -4.97
C VAL A 64 -1.89 29.90 -3.66
N GLN A 65 -3.03 29.40 -3.17
CA GLN A 65 -3.12 28.63 -1.93
C GLN A 65 -2.96 27.14 -2.26
N TYR A 66 -1.88 26.54 -1.75
CA TYR A 66 -1.62 25.09 -1.89
C TYR A 66 -1.81 24.40 -0.56
N LYS A 67 -2.32 23.17 -0.58
CA LYS A 67 -2.27 22.22 0.54
C LYS A 67 -1.02 21.36 0.44
N LYS A 68 -0.46 20.98 1.58
CA LYS A 68 0.64 19.99 1.61
C LYS A 68 0.07 18.58 1.44
N VAL A 69 0.70 17.80 0.58
CA VAL A 69 0.43 16.38 0.38
C VAL A 69 1.36 15.57 1.27
N LEU A 70 0.80 14.79 2.18
CA LEU A 70 1.56 13.89 3.04
C LEU A 70 1.31 12.44 2.62
N SER A 71 2.36 11.63 2.64
CA SER A 71 2.28 10.18 2.42
C SER A 71 2.85 9.37 3.58
N ALA A 72 2.28 8.19 3.81
CA ALA A 72 2.74 7.19 4.78
C ALA A 72 2.63 5.79 4.15
N SER A 73 3.52 4.87 4.50
CA SER A 73 3.53 3.49 3.95
C SER A 73 3.21 2.41 5.00
N ASP A 74 3.06 2.81 6.26
CA ASP A 74 2.69 1.94 7.37
C ASP A 74 1.20 2.01 7.67
N SER A 75 0.59 0.87 8.02
CA SER A 75 -0.85 0.77 8.30
C SER A 75 -1.30 1.53 9.55
N ALA A 76 -0.36 1.84 10.45
CA ALA A 76 -0.63 2.59 11.68
C ALA A 76 -0.44 4.11 11.50
N HIS A 77 -0.06 4.56 10.30
CA HIS A 77 0.19 5.96 9.97
C HIS A 77 1.17 6.67 10.91
N LEU A 78 2.17 5.95 11.41
CA LEU A 78 3.11 6.42 12.44
C LEU A 78 4.04 7.52 11.92
N ALA A 79 4.39 7.49 10.64
CA ALA A 79 5.29 8.46 10.02
C ALA A 79 4.73 9.01 8.72
N TRP A 80 4.54 10.34 8.66
CA TRP A 80 4.09 11.06 7.47
C TRP A 80 5.24 11.85 6.86
N THR A 81 5.45 11.70 5.56
CA THR A 81 6.46 12.43 4.79
C THR A 81 5.79 13.41 3.84
N LEU A 82 6.45 14.55 3.59
CA LEU A 82 5.96 15.52 2.60
C LEU A 82 6.23 14.99 1.20
N ALA A 83 5.18 14.63 0.46
CA ALA A 83 5.28 14.14 -0.92
C ALA A 83 5.25 15.29 -1.95
N GLY A 84 4.51 16.35 -1.65
CA GLY A 84 4.35 17.48 -2.55
C GLY A 84 3.33 18.50 -2.09
N LEU A 85 2.85 19.31 -3.01
CA LEU A 85 1.80 20.31 -2.84
C LEU A 85 0.69 20.06 -3.85
N ILE A 86 -0.55 20.33 -3.45
CA ILE A 86 -1.73 20.17 -4.30
C ILE A 86 -2.64 21.38 -4.17
N ARG A 87 -3.30 21.76 -5.25
CA ARG A 87 -4.32 22.79 -5.24
C ARG A 87 -5.45 22.46 -6.21
N GLU A 88 -6.58 23.12 -6.00
CA GLU A 88 -7.74 23.07 -6.86
C GLU A 88 -8.07 24.52 -7.25
N ASP A 89 -8.22 24.79 -8.54
CA ASP A 89 -8.59 26.14 -9.00
C ASP A 89 -10.10 26.37 -8.98
N ALA A 90 -10.51 27.61 -9.28
CA ALA A 90 -11.91 27.98 -9.31
C ALA A 90 -12.73 27.28 -10.42
N THR A 91 -12.07 26.62 -11.38
CA THR A 91 -12.72 25.83 -12.42
C THR A 91 -12.85 24.35 -12.04
N GLY A 92 -12.30 23.95 -10.88
CA GLY A 92 -12.31 22.57 -10.40
C GLY A 92 -11.19 21.70 -10.97
N LYS A 93 -10.21 22.29 -11.66
CA LYS A 93 -9.00 21.58 -12.08
C LYS A 93 -8.05 21.44 -10.91
N VAL A 94 -7.43 20.27 -10.82
CA VAL A 94 -6.55 19.90 -9.71
C VAL A 94 -5.13 19.83 -10.24
N TYR A 95 -4.23 20.47 -9.52
CA TYR A 95 -2.83 20.54 -9.89
C TYR A 95 -1.96 20.03 -8.75
N TYR A 96 -0.87 19.36 -9.12
CA TYR A 96 0.08 18.79 -8.20
C TYR A 96 1.49 19.27 -8.52
N ARG A 97 2.29 19.45 -7.48
CA ARG A 97 3.72 19.73 -7.55
C ARG A 97 4.45 18.79 -6.59
N ASN A 98 5.29 17.91 -7.12
CA ASN A 98 6.13 17.05 -6.31
C ASN A 98 7.13 17.87 -5.47
N VAL A 99 7.46 17.41 -4.26
CA VAL A 99 8.42 18.09 -3.37
C VAL A 99 9.83 18.23 -3.97
N GLN A 100 10.18 17.35 -4.91
CA GLN A 100 11.49 17.35 -5.60
C GLN A 100 11.51 18.23 -6.86
N ASP A 101 10.37 18.81 -7.26
CA ASP A 101 10.25 19.64 -8.45
C ASP A 101 9.74 21.05 -8.11
N THR A 102 10.05 22.00 -8.98
CA THR A 102 9.50 23.35 -8.95
C THR A 102 8.27 23.51 -9.85
N SER A 103 8.07 22.61 -10.82
CA SER A 103 6.97 22.64 -11.78
C SER A 103 5.67 22.09 -11.21
N GLU A 104 4.57 22.76 -11.52
CA GLU A 104 3.22 22.28 -11.24
C GLU A 104 2.62 21.67 -12.52
N TRP A 105 1.83 20.62 -12.37
CA TRP A 105 1.15 19.98 -13.49
C TRP A 105 -0.30 19.59 -13.19
N LEU A 106 -1.08 19.41 -14.26
CA LEU A 106 -2.47 19.00 -14.20
C LEU A 106 -2.56 17.54 -13.76
N LEU A 107 -3.31 17.29 -12.69
CA LEU A 107 -3.59 15.96 -12.16
C LEU A 107 -5.01 15.51 -12.50
N TYR A 108 -5.99 16.43 -12.43
CA TYR A 108 -7.38 16.15 -12.77
C TYR A 108 -8.05 17.34 -13.46
N ASP A 109 -8.96 17.02 -14.38
CA ASP A 109 -9.98 17.93 -14.90
C ASP A 109 -11.34 17.22 -14.88
N PHE A 110 -12.07 17.35 -13.76
CA PHE A 110 -13.42 16.78 -13.63
C PHE A 110 -14.46 17.51 -14.50
N GLY A 111 -14.09 18.65 -15.11
CA GLY A 111 -14.92 19.40 -16.05
C GLY A 111 -14.93 18.83 -17.46
N ALA A 112 -14.03 17.89 -17.78
CA ALA A 112 -13.94 17.26 -19.10
C ALA A 112 -15.25 16.58 -19.52
N GLN A 113 -15.51 16.62 -20.83
CA GLN A 113 -16.68 16.08 -21.52
C GLN A 113 -16.29 14.92 -22.43
N VAL A 114 -17.28 14.13 -22.86
CA VAL A 114 -17.07 13.02 -23.80
C VAL A 114 -16.44 13.52 -25.10
N GLY A 115 -15.34 12.88 -25.51
CA GLY A 115 -14.53 13.27 -26.68
C GLY A 115 -13.40 14.25 -26.37
N ASP A 116 -13.32 14.81 -25.15
CA ASP A 116 -12.18 15.64 -24.74
C ASP A 116 -10.94 14.78 -24.47
N THR A 117 -9.77 15.32 -24.74
CA THR A 117 -8.48 14.76 -24.33
C THR A 117 -7.89 15.59 -23.20
N VAL A 118 -7.62 14.95 -22.05
CA VAL A 118 -7.02 15.59 -20.88
C VAL A 118 -5.55 15.18 -20.76
N PRO A 119 -4.58 16.10 -20.97
CA PRO A 119 -3.17 15.79 -20.77
C PRO A 119 -2.86 15.80 -19.27
N VAL A 120 -2.66 14.62 -18.68
CA VAL A 120 -2.24 14.50 -17.28
C VAL A 120 -0.78 14.14 -17.17
N ASN A 121 -0.13 14.69 -16.15
CA ASN A 121 1.27 14.43 -15.89
C ASN A 121 1.40 13.39 -14.79
N ILE A 122 2.14 12.34 -15.12
CA ILE A 122 2.55 11.27 -14.19
C ILE A 122 3.80 11.73 -13.43
N SER A 123 4.69 12.46 -14.11
CA SER A 123 5.88 13.07 -13.51
C SER A 123 6.24 14.38 -14.19
N ALA A 124 7.32 15.01 -13.72
CA ALA A 124 7.91 16.21 -14.31
C ALA A 124 8.17 16.09 -15.83
N THR A 125 8.47 14.88 -16.30
CA THR A 125 8.90 14.62 -17.69
C THR A 125 7.98 13.67 -18.46
N VAL A 126 7.03 13.03 -17.78
CA VAL A 126 6.12 12.05 -18.38
C VAL A 126 4.68 12.55 -18.27
N HIS A 127 4.04 12.67 -19.42
CA HIS A 127 2.61 12.99 -19.55
C HIS A 127 1.92 11.94 -20.40
N VAL A 128 0.63 11.76 -20.15
CA VAL A 128 -0.26 10.88 -20.91
C VAL A 128 -1.54 11.61 -21.24
N ASP A 129 -2.04 11.37 -22.44
CA ASP A 129 -3.27 11.95 -22.94
C ASP A 129 -4.44 11.01 -22.65
N MET A 130 -5.32 11.43 -21.75
CA MET A 130 -6.49 10.66 -21.32
C MET A 130 -7.70 11.08 -22.15
N LEU A 131 -8.13 10.25 -23.10
CA LEU A 131 -9.32 10.51 -23.93
C LEU A 131 -10.59 10.08 -23.20
N VAL A 132 -11.52 11.01 -22.97
CA VAL A 132 -12.79 10.73 -22.30
C VAL A 132 -13.70 9.95 -23.25
N ASP A 133 -13.90 8.67 -22.94
CA ASP A 133 -14.79 7.78 -23.70
C ASP A 133 -16.25 8.00 -23.30
N SER A 134 -16.53 7.97 -22.00
CA SER A 134 -17.89 8.05 -21.50
C SER A 134 -17.94 8.66 -20.10
N ILE A 135 -19.10 9.21 -19.76
CA ILE A 135 -19.39 9.79 -18.45
C ILE A 135 -20.67 9.14 -17.94
N ASP A 136 -20.58 8.51 -16.77
CA ASP A 136 -21.72 7.90 -16.09
C ASP A 136 -21.81 8.35 -14.63
N SER A 137 -22.62 7.63 -13.85
CA SER A 137 -22.73 7.85 -12.42
C SER A 137 -22.57 6.54 -11.67
N VAL A 138 -21.84 6.59 -10.56
CA VAL A 138 -21.62 5.46 -9.66
C VAL A 138 -22.23 5.74 -8.29
N TYR A 139 -22.91 4.76 -7.70
CA TYR A 139 -23.52 4.90 -6.37
C TYR A 139 -22.51 4.52 -5.29
N ILE A 140 -22.05 5.52 -4.53
CA ILE A 140 -21.02 5.36 -3.49
C ILE A 140 -21.48 6.10 -2.24
N TYR A 141 -21.60 5.37 -1.13
CA TYR A 141 -22.00 5.90 0.18
C TYR A 141 -23.25 6.79 0.12
N ASN A 142 -24.38 6.19 -0.22
CA ASN A 142 -25.70 6.84 -0.27
C ASN A 142 -25.86 8.04 -1.24
N ARG A 143 -24.97 8.17 -2.22
CA ARG A 143 -25.09 9.22 -3.26
C ARG A 143 -24.54 8.74 -4.59
N PHE A 144 -25.11 9.26 -5.68
CA PHE A 144 -24.50 9.16 -6.99
C PHE A 144 -23.36 10.16 -7.12
N ARG A 145 -22.27 9.74 -7.75
CA ARG A 145 -21.11 10.57 -8.11
C ARG A 145 -20.88 10.46 -9.61
N LYS A 146 -20.52 11.56 -10.27
CA LYS A 146 -20.05 11.54 -11.65
C LYS A 146 -18.81 10.67 -11.72
N ARG A 147 -18.74 9.80 -12.74
CA ARG A 147 -17.55 9.04 -13.07
C ARG A 147 -17.20 9.23 -14.53
N ILE A 148 -15.94 9.53 -14.78
CA ILE A 148 -15.35 9.73 -16.12
C ILE A 148 -14.57 8.45 -16.45
N LEU A 149 -14.88 7.85 -17.58
CA LEU A 149 -14.21 6.66 -18.11
C LEU A 149 -13.36 7.06 -19.32
N PHE A 150 -12.21 6.42 -19.46
CA PHE A 150 -11.23 6.74 -20.49
C PHE A 150 -11.05 5.59 -21.48
N GLU A 151 -10.73 5.92 -22.73
CA GLU A 151 -10.49 4.93 -23.76
C GLU A 151 -9.17 4.17 -23.50
N ASN A 152 -9.14 2.86 -23.78
CA ASN A 152 -7.95 1.98 -23.68
C ASN A 152 -7.28 1.99 -22.29
N CYS A 153 -8.06 2.28 -21.26
CA CYS A 153 -7.58 2.58 -19.93
C CYS A 153 -8.51 1.91 -18.91
N TYR A 154 -7.97 1.22 -17.92
CA TYR A 154 -8.77 0.59 -16.84
C TYR A 154 -9.03 1.54 -15.66
N GLU A 155 -8.55 2.77 -15.76
CA GLU A 155 -8.75 3.81 -14.79
C GLU A 155 -10.04 4.58 -15.06
N SER A 156 -10.67 5.04 -13.99
CA SER A 156 -11.75 6.00 -14.06
C SER A 156 -11.56 7.08 -13.00
N TRP A 157 -12.09 8.27 -13.24
CA TRP A 157 -12.09 9.34 -12.25
C TRP A 157 -13.47 9.49 -11.65
N ILE A 158 -13.56 9.46 -10.32
CA ILE A 158 -14.81 9.58 -9.58
C ILE A 158 -14.83 10.93 -8.86
N GLU A 159 -15.83 11.75 -9.12
CA GLU A 159 -15.90 13.10 -8.58
C GLU A 159 -15.93 13.11 -7.05
N GLY A 160 -15.04 13.93 -6.47
CA GLY A 160 -14.81 14.05 -5.03
C GLY A 160 -13.97 12.91 -4.41
N ILE A 161 -13.61 11.88 -5.19
CA ILE A 161 -12.75 10.76 -4.75
C ILE A 161 -11.42 10.78 -5.50
N GLY A 162 -11.37 10.92 -6.82
CA GLY A 162 -10.12 10.86 -7.60
C GLY A 162 -10.07 9.67 -8.55
N SER A 163 -8.86 9.34 -8.99
CA SER A 163 -8.58 8.18 -9.84
C SER A 163 -8.75 6.86 -9.10
N THR A 164 -9.26 5.84 -9.81
CA THR A 164 -9.29 4.44 -9.32
C THR A 164 -7.91 3.79 -9.25
N CYS A 165 -6.85 4.43 -9.74
CA CYS A 165 -5.46 4.03 -9.50
C CYS A 165 -4.91 4.58 -8.17
N GLY A 166 -5.41 5.72 -7.71
CA GLY A 166 -4.97 6.37 -6.47
C GLY A 166 -5.05 7.89 -6.58
N MET A 167 -5.08 8.61 -5.44
CA MET A 167 -5.28 10.06 -5.43
C MET A 167 -4.24 10.84 -6.25
N LEU A 168 -3.00 10.38 -6.29
CA LEU A 168 -1.91 11.02 -7.04
C LEU A 168 -1.54 10.26 -8.32
N GLU A 169 -2.14 9.09 -8.56
CA GLU A 169 -1.73 8.12 -9.59
C GLU A 169 -2.58 8.26 -10.86
N SER A 170 -3.03 9.48 -11.15
CA SER A 170 -3.86 9.78 -12.33
C SER A 170 -3.07 9.50 -13.61
N GLY A 171 -3.63 8.69 -14.50
CA GLY A 171 -2.98 8.28 -15.75
C GLY A 171 -2.00 7.11 -15.63
N HIS A 172 -1.74 6.58 -14.42
CA HIS A 172 -0.80 5.47 -14.21
C HIS A 172 -1.21 4.17 -14.90
N SER A 173 -2.49 3.99 -15.19
CA SER A 173 -2.99 2.87 -16.00
C SER A 173 -2.41 2.81 -17.42
N ASN A 174 -1.81 3.89 -17.90
CA ASN A 174 -1.10 3.95 -19.18
C ASN A 174 0.39 3.56 -19.06
N LEU A 175 0.88 3.30 -17.85
CA LEU A 175 2.24 2.79 -17.62
C LEU A 175 2.29 1.26 -17.66
N VAL A 176 3.47 0.74 -17.95
CA VAL A 176 3.76 -0.69 -17.95
C VAL A 176 4.75 -1.05 -16.85
N GLY A 177 4.69 -2.29 -16.36
CA GLY A 177 5.61 -2.85 -15.38
C GLY A 177 5.10 -2.81 -13.94
N ALA A 178 4.13 -1.96 -13.62
CA ALA A 178 3.43 -1.95 -12.35
C ALA A 178 1.94 -1.61 -12.56
N GLN A 179 1.13 -1.83 -11.53
CA GLN A 179 -0.29 -1.48 -11.52
C GLN A 179 -0.65 -0.81 -10.20
N ASP A 180 -1.35 0.31 -10.29
CA ASP A 180 -1.86 1.06 -9.16
C ASP A 180 -3.36 0.83 -8.98
N PHE A 181 -3.80 0.69 -7.73
CA PHE A 181 -5.19 0.49 -7.35
C PHE A 181 -5.54 1.36 -6.15
N LEU A 182 -6.59 2.17 -6.26
CA LEU A 182 -7.22 2.81 -5.12
C LEU A 182 -7.93 1.75 -4.29
N LEU A 183 -7.42 1.43 -3.11
CA LEU A 183 -8.04 0.47 -2.22
C LEU A 183 -9.24 1.07 -1.50
N CYS A 184 -9.01 2.21 -0.83
CA CYS A 184 -9.99 2.81 0.06
C CYS A 184 -9.92 4.33 0.08
N PHE A 185 -11.05 4.96 0.34
CA PHE A 185 -11.15 6.39 0.55
C PHE A 185 -12.05 6.70 1.75
N TYR A 186 -11.54 7.58 2.61
CA TYR A 186 -12.16 8.00 3.86
C TYR A 186 -12.41 9.50 3.86
N LYS A 187 -13.46 9.91 4.56
CA LYS A 187 -13.72 11.31 4.90
C LYS A 187 -14.15 11.40 6.36
N ASN A 188 -13.49 12.24 7.16
CA ASN A 188 -13.71 12.32 8.62
C ASN A 188 -13.74 10.93 9.27
N ASP A 189 -12.71 10.12 8.98
CA ASP A 189 -12.54 8.74 9.47
C ASP A 189 -13.64 7.74 9.06
N THR A 190 -14.61 8.15 8.23
CA THR A 190 -15.64 7.28 7.70
C THR A 190 -15.20 6.71 6.36
N LEU A 191 -15.18 5.38 6.22
CA LEU A 191 -14.92 4.70 4.95
C LEU A 191 -16.07 4.96 3.97
N LEU A 192 -15.80 5.68 2.88
CA LEU A 192 -16.80 6.03 1.87
C LEU A 192 -16.69 5.18 0.60
N TYR A 193 -15.48 4.71 0.28
CA TYR A 193 -15.23 3.85 -0.86
C TYR A 193 -14.24 2.77 -0.48
N SER A 194 -14.51 1.55 -0.94
CA SER A 194 -13.63 0.40 -0.89
C SER A 194 -13.75 -0.33 -2.23
N ASP A 195 -12.62 -0.64 -2.85
CA ASP A 195 -12.63 -1.41 -4.09
C ASP A 195 -13.07 -2.85 -3.82
N SER A 196 -14.05 -3.32 -4.59
CA SER A 196 -14.66 -4.65 -4.41
C SER A 196 -13.72 -5.82 -4.66
N GLN A 197 -12.59 -5.61 -5.34
CA GLN A 197 -11.59 -6.65 -5.60
C GLN A 197 -10.70 -6.91 -4.39
N PHE A 198 -10.72 -6.02 -3.39
CA PHE A 198 -9.82 -6.04 -2.25
C PHE A 198 -10.61 -6.09 -0.93
N SER A 199 -10.21 -6.98 -0.02
CA SER A 199 -10.82 -7.11 1.31
C SER A 199 -10.30 -6.09 2.33
N PHE A 200 -9.11 -5.54 2.10
CA PHE A 200 -8.42 -4.66 3.04
C PHE A 200 -8.00 -3.34 2.39
N CYS A 201 -7.83 -2.31 3.21
CA CYS A 201 -7.27 -1.03 2.81
C CYS A 201 -5.75 -0.98 2.96
N TYR A 202 -5.11 -2.11 3.23
CA TYR A 202 -3.67 -2.23 3.40
C TYR A 202 -3.19 -3.62 3.01
N TYR A 203 -2.28 -3.66 2.04
CA TYR A 203 -1.49 -4.81 1.65
C TYR A 203 -0.02 -4.41 1.65
N ASN A 204 0.77 -5.19 2.37
CA ASN A 204 2.21 -5.10 2.32
C ASN A 204 2.76 -6.53 2.40
N ASN A 205 3.30 -7.02 1.29
CA ASN A 205 3.98 -8.32 1.23
C ASN A 205 5.50 -8.16 1.02
N VAL A 206 5.99 -6.91 1.07
CA VAL A 206 7.42 -6.57 1.08
C VAL A 206 7.87 -6.24 2.50
N GLY A 207 7.56 -7.14 3.40
CA GLY A 207 8.20 -7.23 4.70
C GLY A 207 8.67 -8.66 4.86
N LEU A 208 9.92 -8.84 5.30
CA LEU A 208 10.22 -10.04 6.07
C LEU A 208 9.24 -10.01 7.25
N PRO A 209 8.42 -11.03 7.50
CA PRO A 209 7.88 -11.15 8.84
C PRO A 209 9.10 -11.13 9.77
N GLU A 210 9.13 -10.23 10.75
CA GLU A 210 9.98 -10.43 11.91
C GLU A 210 9.40 -11.65 12.63
N THR A 211 9.69 -12.86 12.12
CA THR A 211 9.44 -14.06 12.89
C THR A 211 10.29 -13.89 14.15
N GLU A 212 9.68 -13.97 15.35
CA GLU A 212 10.48 -13.99 16.58
C GLU A 212 11.48 -15.14 16.46
N GLU A 213 12.75 -14.81 16.16
CA GLU A 213 13.78 -15.81 15.90
C GLU A 213 13.84 -16.75 17.10
N THR A 214 13.72 -18.05 16.85
CA THR A 214 13.95 -19.07 17.87
C THR A 214 15.41 -18.96 18.31
N LYS A 215 15.65 -18.40 19.50
CA LYS A 215 17.00 -18.18 20.02
C LYS A 215 17.59 -19.49 20.51
N VAL A 216 18.54 -20.02 19.76
CA VAL A 216 19.32 -21.20 20.15
C VAL A 216 20.68 -20.76 20.69
N ARG A 217 21.00 -21.18 21.92
CA ARG A 217 22.29 -20.93 22.56
C ARG A 217 23.00 -22.25 22.81
N LEU A 218 24.29 -22.33 22.47
CA LEU A 218 25.13 -23.48 22.77
C LEU A 218 26.32 -22.98 23.59
N TYR A 219 26.42 -23.43 24.84
CA TYR A 219 27.50 -23.00 25.72
C TYR A 219 28.03 -24.14 26.62
N PRO A 220 29.35 -24.19 26.91
CA PRO A 220 30.39 -23.37 26.30
C PRO A 220 30.59 -23.69 24.80
N ASN A 221 31.10 -22.73 24.04
CA ASN A 221 31.54 -22.92 22.66
C ASN A 221 32.84 -22.13 22.49
N PRO A 222 34.01 -22.77 22.31
CA PRO A 222 34.22 -24.17 21.95
C PRO A 222 33.84 -25.21 23.03
N VAL A 223 33.51 -26.44 22.58
CA VAL A 223 33.18 -27.60 23.40
C VAL A 223 34.47 -28.35 23.73
N SER A 224 34.94 -28.27 24.98
CA SER A 224 36.13 -28.99 25.48
C SER A 224 35.80 -30.22 26.33
N GLY A 225 34.51 -30.40 26.66
CA GLY A 225 33.98 -31.52 27.41
C GLY A 225 32.52 -31.72 27.07
N THR A 226 31.63 -31.07 27.81
CA THR A 226 30.19 -31.07 27.50
C THR A 226 29.68 -29.64 27.33
N SER A 227 28.76 -29.45 26.39
CA SER A 227 28.05 -28.20 26.18
C SER A 227 26.55 -28.39 26.17
N VAL A 228 25.82 -27.36 26.57
CA VAL A 228 24.36 -27.36 26.59
C VAL A 228 23.85 -26.55 25.42
N LEU A 229 23.10 -27.21 24.54
CA LEU A 229 22.25 -26.54 23.56
C LEU A 229 20.91 -26.25 24.24
N SER A 230 20.56 -24.98 24.34
CA SER A 230 19.35 -24.46 24.97
C SER A 230 18.56 -23.66 23.95
N ILE A 231 17.26 -23.93 23.86
CA ILE A 231 16.35 -23.27 22.93
C ILE A 231 15.39 -22.44 23.76
N GLU A 232 15.46 -21.12 23.62
CA GLU A 232 14.50 -20.20 24.22
C GLU A 232 13.29 -20.12 23.28
N ASN A 233 12.24 -20.90 23.57
CA ASN A 233 11.06 -20.99 22.70
C ASN A 233 9.72 -21.00 23.44
N LYS A 234 8.64 -20.67 22.71
CA LYS A 234 7.22 -20.78 23.12
C LYS A 234 6.53 -22.04 22.55
N PHE A 235 7.16 -22.78 21.64
CA PHE A 235 6.58 -23.98 21.02
C PHE A 235 6.78 -25.26 21.85
N ALA A 236 5.88 -26.24 21.66
CA ALA A 236 6.03 -27.57 22.24
C ALA A 236 7.23 -28.29 21.58
N MET A 237 8.14 -28.80 22.40
CA MET A 237 9.36 -29.50 21.94
C MET A 237 9.13 -30.99 21.68
N GLU A 238 7.87 -31.42 21.67
CA GLU A 238 7.48 -32.81 21.45
C GLU A 238 7.85 -33.19 20.01
N HIS A 239 8.71 -34.21 19.86
CA HIS A 239 9.28 -34.68 18.59
C HIS A 239 10.28 -33.72 17.90
N ALA A 240 10.78 -32.69 18.59
CA ALA A 240 11.86 -31.85 18.03
C ALA A 240 13.19 -32.63 17.97
N ILE A 241 13.90 -32.49 16.84
CA ILE A 241 15.18 -33.17 16.61
C ILE A 241 16.30 -32.18 16.25
N VAL A 242 17.52 -32.51 16.66
CA VAL A 242 18.75 -31.86 16.23
C VAL A 242 19.52 -32.81 15.35
N GLU A 243 19.81 -32.37 14.14
CA GLU A 243 20.74 -33.03 13.23
C GLU A 243 22.09 -32.33 13.30
N ILE A 244 23.19 -33.08 13.38
CA ILE A 244 24.55 -32.54 13.38
C ILE A 244 25.26 -32.99 12.12
N TYR A 245 25.95 -32.05 11.49
CA TYR A 245 26.65 -32.20 10.23
C TYR A 245 28.12 -31.80 10.36
N SER A 246 28.98 -32.46 9.58
CA SER A 246 30.35 -31.98 9.34
C SER A 246 30.35 -30.75 8.43
N ILE A 247 31.46 -30.02 8.37
CA ILE A 247 31.63 -28.91 7.40
C ILE A 247 31.55 -29.35 5.94
N ALA A 248 31.73 -30.63 5.65
CA ALA A 248 31.57 -31.20 4.30
C ALA A 248 30.09 -31.53 3.98
N GLY A 249 29.16 -31.28 4.91
CA GLY A 249 27.73 -31.54 4.75
C GLY A 249 27.31 -32.98 5.05
N GLU A 250 28.21 -33.81 5.58
CA GLU A 250 27.88 -35.18 6.00
C GLU A 250 27.09 -35.17 7.31
N LYS A 251 25.96 -35.88 7.37
CA LYS A 251 25.15 -36.02 8.58
C LYS A 251 25.82 -37.01 9.54
N LEU A 252 26.23 -36.53 10.72
CA LEU A 252 26.95 -37.31 11.71
C LEU A 252 26.03 -37.89 12.79
N ARG A 253 25.02 -37.13 13.23
CA ARG A 253 24.11 -37.51 14.33
C ARG A 253 22.71 -36.94 14.13
N VAL A 254 21.74 -37.62 14.73
CA VAL A 254 20.36 -37.16 14.94
C VAL A 254 20.02 -37.43 16.41
N MET A 255 19.52 -36.42 17.11
CA MET A 255 19.25 -36.50 18.54
C MET A 255 17.92 -35.83 18.87
N ASN A 256 17.18 -36.38 19.84
CA ASN A 256 15.93 -35.81 20.33
C ASN A 256 16.20 -34.76 21.41
N ILE A 257 15.49 -33.63 21.36
CA ILE A 257 15.56 -32.62 22.42
C ILE A 257 14.65 -33.01 23.59
N ASN A 258 15.10 -32.72 24.81
CA ASN A 258 14.26 -32.91 25.98
C ASN A 258 13.07 -31.93 25.95
N PRO A 259 11.92 -32.28 26.55
CA PRO A 259 10.75 -31.41 26.60
C PRO A 259 10.99 -30.01 27.19
N ASP A 260 12.06 -29.83 27.98
CA ASP A 260 12.48 -28.56 28.57
C ASP A 260 13.31 -27.67 27.60
N GLY A 261 13.46 -28.08 26.34
CA GLY A 261 14.18 -27.33 25.30
C GLY A 261 15.70 -27.40 25.42
N LYS A 262 16.24 -28.33 26.21
CA LYS A 262 17.68 -28.48 26.44
C LYS A 262 18.21 -29.82 25.96
N MET A 263 19.46 -29.82 25.55
CA MET A 263 20.21 -31.01 25.14
C MET A 263 21.69 -30.87 25.55
N ILE A 264 22.31 -31.98 25.90
CA ILE A 264 23.75 -32.06 26.15
C ILE A 264 24.46 -32.54 24.89
N ILE A 265 25.52 -31.84 24.51
CA ILE A 265 26.48 -32.23 23.49
C ILE A 265 27.75 -32.65 24.20
N ASP A 266 28.11 -33.92 24.05
CA ASP A 266 29.37 -34.47 24.54
C ASP A 266 30.44 -34.32 23.45
N GLY A 267 31.42 -33.44 23.68
CA GLY A 267 32.52 -33.15 22.76
C GLY A 267 33.41 -34.37 22.50
N SER A 268 33.48 -35.33 23.42
CA SER A 268 34.25 -36.56 23.21
C SER A 268 33.69 -37.45 22.10
N ALA A 269 32.42 -37.23 21.70
CA ALA A 269 31.79 -37.92 20.59
C ALA A 269 32.19 -37.36 19.21
N PHE A 270 32.98 -36.30 19.16
CA PHE A 270 33.37 -35.57 17.95
C PHE A 270 34.88 -35.36 17.90
N ALA A 271 35.46 -35.32 16.70
CA ALA A 271 36.84 -34.88 16.53
C ALA A 271 36.93 -33.35 16.64
N SER A 272 38.10 -32.81 16.98
CA SER A 272 38.31 -31.36 17.01
C SER A 272 37.99 -30.74 15.64
N GLY A 273 37.18 -29.69 15.62
CA GLY A 273 36.72 -29.09 14.36
C GLY A 273 35.41 -28.31 14.49
N ILE A 274 34.91 -27.85 13.34
CA ILE A 274 33.66 -27.08 13.23
C ILE A 274 32.53 -28.04 12.83
N TYR A 275 31.37 -27.86 13.44
CA TYR A 275 30.17 -28.62 13.15
C TYR A 275 28.99 -27.69 12.95
N ILE A 276 28.06 -28.10 12.09
CA ILE A 276 26.81 -27.40 11.83
C ILE A 276 25.69 -28.21 12.47
N TYR A 277 24.78 -27.55 13.18
CA TYR A 277 23.56 -28.19 13.65
C TYR A 277 22.34 -27.61 12.95
N ARG A 278 21.33 -28.45 12.76
CA ARG A 278 20.02 -28.11 12.23
C ARG A 278 18.96 -28.58 13.22
N LEU A 279 18.20 -27.65 13.76
CA LEU A 279 17.05 -27.87 14.62
C LEU A 279 15.80 -27.96 13.76
N ILE A 280 15.08 -29.07 13.90
CA ILE A 280 13.83 -29.33 13.20
C ILE A 280 12.76 -29.47 14.28
N ILE A 281 11.89 -28.47 14.37
CA ILE A 281 10.71 -28.47 15.25
C ILE A 281 9.50 -28.72 14.35
N PRO A 282 8.61 -29.68 14.69
CA PRO A 282 7.36 -29.88 13.95
C PRO A 282 6.55 -28.58 13.89
N ASP A 283 6.01 -28.26 12.72
CA ASP A 283 5.16 -27.09 12.47
C ASP A 283 5.80 -25.70 12.73
N ALA A 284 7.14 -25.62 12.85
CA ALA A 284 7.88 -24.37 13.02
C ALA A 284 9.05 -24.24 12.04
N GLU A 285 9.70 -23.07 12.04
CA GLU A 285 10.86 -22.79 11.21
C GLU A 285 12.07 -23.67 11.59
N ILE A 286 12.87 -24.00 10.57
CA ILE A 286 14.11 -24.74 10.73
C ILE A 286 15.21 -23.77 11.14
N VAL A 287 15.80 -23.98 12.31
CA VAL A 287 16.91 -23.15 12.80
C VAL A 287 18.23 -23.87 12.56
N ALA A 288 19.26 -23.15 12.11
CA ALA A 288 20.59 -23.70 11.93
C ALA A 288 21.65 -22.85 12.64
N GLY A 289 22.70 -23.49 13.11
CA GLY A 289 23.84 -22.81 13.73
C GLY A 289 25.11 -23.66 13.67
N LYS A 290 26.18 -23.18 14.31
CA LYS A 290 27.46 -23.88 14.34
C LYS A 290 28.04 -23.95 15.74
N PHE A 291 28.86 -24.97 15.98
CA PHE A 291 29.70 -25.08 17.18
C PHE A 291 31.09 -25.61 16.83
N VAL A 292 32.04 -25.40 17.74
CA VAL A 292 33.44 -25.80 17.60
C VAL A 292 33.74 -26.80 18.70
N VAL A 293 34.44 -27.88 18.40
CA VAL A 293 34.97 -28.86 19.36
C VAL A 293 36.48 -28.69 19.40
N GLU A 294 37.05 -28.62 20.61
CA GLU A 294 38.50 -28.55 20.86
C GLU A 294 39.06 -29.91 21.26
#